data_AF-A0A1X0SBX3-F1
#
_entry.id   AF-A0A1X0SBX3-F1
#
_cell.length_a   1.000
_cell.length_b   1.000
_cell.length_c   1.000
_cell.angle_alpha   90.00
_cell.angle_beta   90.00
_cell.angle_gamma   90.00
#
_symmetry.space_group_name_H-M   'P 1'
#
loop_
_entity.id
_entity.type
_entity.pdbx_description
1 polymer ?
#
loop_
_entity_poly.entity_id
_entity_poly.type
_entity_poly.pdbx_seq_one_letter_code
_entity_poly.pdbx_strand_id
1 'polypeptide(L)' 'YAVSCLDVHRRLFMPDTIRGPLSFLLNMLPLRSSVPPNLALTWSQRWPIVCSLLHELDQLHHNKLISTKHPP' A
#
# COMPACT_ATOMS: atom_id res chain seq x y z
N TYR A 1 7.18 2.27 12.41
CA TYR A 1 7.57 3.63 11.97
C TYR A 1 7.01 3.96 10.58
N ALA A 2 7.31 3.19 9.52
CA ALA A 2 6.84 3.48 8.16
C ALA A 2 5.30 3.58 7.96
N VAL A 3 4.50 2.70 8.58
CA VAL A 3 3.01 2.71 8.47
C VAL A 3 2.39 3.96 9.12
N SER A 4 3.02 4.49 10.17
CA SER A 4 2.58 5.72 10.85
C SER A 4 3.00 6.99 10.10
N CYS A 5 4.08 6.93 9.31
CA CYS A 5 4.57 8.08 8.52
C CYS A 5 3.74 8.33 7.25
N LEU A 6 3.08 7.30 6.70
CA LEU A 6 2.40 7.38 5.41
C LEU A 6 0.87 7.49 5.53
N ASP A 7 0.35 7.51 6.76
CA ASP A 7 -1.09 7.58 7.05
C ASP A 7 -1.90 6.56 6.22
N VAL A 8 -1.33 5.36 6.12
CA VAL A 8 -1.76 4.30 5.20
C VAL A 8 -3.21 3.91 5.46
N HIS A 9 -3.61 3.92 6.74
CA HIS A 9 -4.97 3.63 7.17
C HIS A 9 -5.99 4.65 6.65
N ARG A 10 -5.71 5.96 6.76
CA ARG A 10 -6.61 6.99 6.22
C ARG A 10 -6.67 6.98 4.72
N ARG A 11 -5.53 6.85 4.03
CA ARG A 11 -5.49 6.82 2.56
C ARG A 11 -6.24 5.62 1.99
N LEU A 12 -6.19 4.48 2.67
CA LEU A 12 -6.89 3.25 2.26
C LEU A 12 -8.32 3.15 2.81
N PHE A 13 -8.78 4.14 3.58
CA PHE A 13 -10.07 4.12 4.30
C PHE A 13 -10.23 2.81 5.12
N MET A 14 -9.19 2.42 5.83
CA MET A 14 -9.17 1.22 6.67
C MET A 14 -9.06 1.57 8.14
N PRO A 15 -9.74 0.83 9.02
CA PRO A 15 -9.62 1.03 10.46
C PRO A 15 -8.20 0.70 10.96
N ASP A 16 -7.73 1.43 11.96
CA ASP A 16 -6.42 1.24 12.61
C ASP A 16 -6.26 -0.14 13.29
N THR A 17 -7.36 -0.87 13.45
CA THR A 17 -7.38 -2.23 13.97
C THR A 17 -6.72 -3.26 13.05
N ILE A 18 -6.55 -2.96 11.75
CA ILE A 18 -5.97 -3.88 10.78
C ILE A 18 -4.45 -3.77 10.77
N ARG A 19 -3.77 -4.76 11.32
CA ARG A 19 -2.31 -4.78 11.36
C ARG A 19 -1.73 -5.05 9.96
N GLY A 20 -1.26 -4.00 9.29
CA GLY A 20 -0.70 -4.10 7.93
C GLY A 20 -1.76 -3.94 6.84
N PRO A 21 -2.37 -2.75 6.70
CA PRO A 21 -3.49 -2.49 5.79
C PRO A 21 -3.16 -2.80 4.33
N LEU A 22 -1.90 -2.57 3.90
CA LEU A 22 -1.40 -2.94 2.59
C LEU A 22 -1.40 -4.46 2.35
N SER A 23 -0.91 -5.24 3.31
CA SER A 23 -0.91 -6.71 3.24
C SER A 23 -2.34 -7.26 3.20
N PHE A 24 -3.23 -6.69 4.01
CA PHE A 24 -4.63 -7.08 4.04
C PHE A 24 -5.31 -6.83 2.69
N LEU A 25 -5.12 -5.64 2.11
CA LEU A 25 -5.61 -5.32 0.77
C LEU A 25 -5.01 -6.26 -0.27
N LEU A 26 -3.69 -6.45 -0.28
CA LEU A 26 -3.04 -7.33 -1.26
C LEU A 26 -3.53 -8.79 -1.17
N ASN A 27 -3.86 -9.29 0.02
CA ASN A 27 -4.48 -10.61 0.19
C ASN A 27 -5.94 -10.66 -0.28
N MET A 28 -6.62 -9.52 -0.29
CA MET A 28 -7.97 -9.36 -0.81
C MET A 28 -7.98 -9.11 -2.33
N LEU A 29 -6.81 -9.11 -3.00
CA LEU A 29 -6.78 -9.07 -4.45
C LEU A 29 -7.59 -10.25 -4.97
N PRO A 30 -8.44 -10.02 -5.97
CA PRO A 30 -9.09 -11.11 -6.63
C PRO A 30 -8.06 -11.97 -7.39
N LEU A 31 -7.60 -13.03 -6.72
CA LEU A 31 -6.74 -14.05 -7.32
C LEU A 31 -7.50 -14.96 -8.30
N ARG A 32 -8.85 -14.87 -8.32
CA ARG A 32 -9.72 -15.69 -9.17
C ARG A 32 -10.61 -14.80 -10.03
N SER A 33 -10.81 -15.20 -11.27
CA SER A 33 -11.60 -14.47 -12.29
C SER A 33 -13.08 -14.28 -11.96
N SER A 34 -13.59 -14.85 -10.87
CA SER A 34 -14.99 -14.77 -10.46
C SER A 34 -15.26 -13.62 -9.47
N VAL A 35 -14.66 -12.47 -9.71
CA VAL A 35 -14.92 -11.29 -8.88
C VAL A 35 -16.25 -10.71 -9.28
N PRO A 36 -17.18 -10.49 -8.35
CA PRO A 36 -18.39 -9.77 -8.70
C PRO A 36 -18.00 -8.33 -9.13
N PRO A 37 -18.61 -7.80 -10.20
CA PRO A 37 -18.16 -6.58 -10.86
C PRO A 37 -18.16 -5.34 -9.96
N ASN A 38 -19.03 -5.30 -8.93
CA ASN A 38 -19.04 -4.27 -7.89
C ASN A 38 -17.74 -4.23 -7.07
N LEU A 39 -17.18 -5.40 -6.75
CA LEU A 39 -15.94 -5.52 -6.01
C LEU A 39 -14.74 -5.20 -6.91
N ALA A 40 -14.79 -5.58 -8.20
CA ALA A 40 -13.77 -5.19 -9.19
C ALA A 40 -13.70 -3.67 -9.39
N LEU A 41 -14.84 -2.98 -9.41
CA LEU A 41 -14.93 -1.52 -9.54
C LEU A 41 -14.45 -0.79 -8.29
N THR A 42 -14.76 -1.34 -7.11
CA THR A 42 -14.22 -0.83 -5.84
C THR A 42 -12.70 -1.00 -5.79
N TRP A 43 -12.20 -2.13 -6.28
CA TRP A 43 -10.78 -2.42 -6.36
C TRP A 43 -10.05 -1.51 -7.34
N SER A 44 -10.60 -1.28 -8.54
CA SER A 44 -9.98 -0.40 -9.52
C SER A 44 -9.86 1.05 -9.05
N GLN A 45 -10.80 1.53 -8.21
CA GLN A 45 -10.72 2.85 -7.58
C GLN A 45 -9.64 2.95 -6.49
N ARG A 46 -9.42 1.87 -5.74
CA ARG A 46 -8.43 1.83 -4.64
C ARG A 46 -7.03 1.49 -5.13
N TRP A 47 -6.91 0.85 -6.29
CA TRP A 47 -5.64 0.40 -6.85
C TRP A 47 -4.61 1.51 -7.04
N PRO A 48 -4.96 2.70 -7.59
CA PRO A 48 -4.01 3.80 -7.71
C PRO A 48 -3.40 4.23 -6.38
N ILE A 49 -4.21 4.25 -5.31
CA ILE A 49 -3.77 4.62 -3.96
C ILE A 49 -2.77 3.59 -3.43
N VAL A 50 -3.07 2.30 -3.62
CA VAL A 50 -2.16 1.20 -3.26
C VAL A 50 -0.84 1.32 -4.04
N CYS A 51 -0.89 1.60 -5.34
CA CYS A 51 0.31 1.79 -6.16
C CYS A 51 1.15 2.99 -5.70
N SER A 52 0.53 4.14 -5.42
CA SER A 52 1.23 5.33 -4.89
C SER A 52 1.90 5.03 -3.55
N LEU A 53 1.21 4.33 -2.65
CA LEU A 53 1.77 3.94 -1.35
C LEU A 53 2.94 2.96 -1.47
N LEU A 54 2.83 1.97 -2.36
CA LEU A 54 3.93 1.05 -2.66
C LEU A 54 5.12 1.79 -3.24
N HIS A 55 4.88 2.74 -4.13
CA HIS A 55 5.92 3.57 -4.71
C HIS A 55 6.60 4.49 -3.68
N GLU A 56 5.83 5.13 -2.80
CA GLU A 56 6.38 5.94 -1.70
C GLU A 56 7.20 5.08 -0.71
N LEU A 57 6.74 3.87 -0.40
CA LEU A 57 7.49 2.91 0.42
C LEU A 57 8.80 2.47 -0.27
N ASP A 58 8.72 2.17 -1.56
CA ASP A 58 9.87 1.78 -2.36
C ASP A 58 10.90 2.91 -2.45
N GLN A 59 10.45 4.14 -2.70
CA GLN A 59 11.31 5.32 -2.66
C GLN A 59 11.93 5.54 -1.29
N LEU A 60 11.18 5.39 -0.19
CA LEU A 60 11.72 5.57 1.16
C LEU A 60 12.80 4.51 1.47
N HIS A 61 12.58 3.27 1.03
CA HIS A 61 13.54 2.19 1.18
C HIS A 61 14.81 2.44 0.36
N HIS A 62 14.66 2.83 -0.91
CA HIS A 62 15.77 3.16 -1.79
C HIS A 62 16.51 4.43 -1.34
N ASN A 63 15.83 5.51 -0.94
CA ASN A 63 16.47 6.73 -0.43
C ASN A 63 17.25 6.48 0.86
N LYS A 64 16.75 5.61 1.76
CA LYS A 64 17.54 5.17 2.91
C LYS A 64 18.79 4.39 2.51
N LEU A 65 18.70 3.52 1.50
CA LEU A 65 19.84 2.75 0.99
C LEU A 65 20.89 3.64 0.30
N ILE A 66 20.46 4.67 -0.45
CA ILE A 66 21.38 5.61 -1.10
C ILE A 66 22.05 6.53 -0.07
N SER A 67 21.33 6.98 0.97
CA SER A 67 21.93 7.77 2.05
C SER A 67 22.99 7.01 2.86
N THR A 68 22.93 5.67 2.90
CA THR A 68 23.96 4.84 3.55
C THR A 68 25.16 4.50 2.65
N LYS A 69 25.11 4.82 1.35
CA LYS A 69 26.20 4.52 0.40
C LYS A 69 27.15 5.69 0.14
N HIS A 70 26.90 6.85 0.73
CA HIS A 70 27.85 7.97 0.71
C HIS A 70 28.37 8.21 2.14
N PRO A 71 29.55 7.67 2.50
CA PRO A 71 30.34 8.29 3.54
C PRO A 71 30.95 9.60 3.00
N PRO A 72 31.19 10.60 3.88
CA PRO A 72 32.03 11.75 3.56
C PRO A 72 33.48 11.34 3.26
#